data_AF-A0A6S5TPI0-F1
#
_entry.id   AF-A0A6S5TPI0-F1
#
_cell.length_a   1.000
_cell.length_b   1.000
_cell.length_c   1.000
_cell.angle_alpha   90.00
_cell.angle_beta   90.00
_cell.angle_gamma   90.00
#
_symmetry.space_group_name_H-M   'P 1'
#
loop_
_entity.id
_entity.type
_entity.pdbx_description
1 polymer ?
#
loop_
_entity_poly.entity_id
_entity_poly.type
_entity_poly.pdbx_seq_one_letter_code
_entity_poly.pdbx_strand_id
1 'polypeptide(L)'
;MLNGIGGSTIAEAKATLSYVEVLAWVAYRDKHGSLNLARRNELAAALIALQINRSVGGKADLYDFMPHYIRPGTALEQAMAEWS
;
A
#
# COMPACT_ATOMS: atom_id res chain seq x y z
N MET A 1 7.58 11.04 0.87
CA MET A 1 6.71 12.19 0.56
C MET A 1 5.25 11.80 0.73
N LEU A 2 4.40 12.66 1.29
CA LEU A 2 2.97 12.43 1.51
C LEU A 2 2.18 12.47 0.19
N ASN A 3 2.60 11.69 -0.81
CA ASN A 3 1.99 11.65 -2.14
C ASN A 3 1.80 13.04 -2.80
N GLY A 4 2.82 13.89 -2.77
CA GLY A 4 2.78 15.25 -3.35
C GLY A 4 2.30 16.35 -2.39
N ILE A 5 1.77 15.98 -1.21
CA ILE A 5 1.36 16.95 -0.19
C ILE A 5 2.63 17.57 0.43
N GLY A 6 2.71 18.91 0.40
CA GLY A 6 3.90 19.66 0.77
C GLY A 6 4.97 19.73 -0.32
N GLY A 7 4.68 19.33 -1.57
CA GLY A 7 5.62 19.37 -2.68
C GLY A 7 6.08 17.98 -3.12
N SER A 8 7.13 17.93 -3.93
CA SER A 8 7.66 16.70 -4.55
C SER A 8 8.96 16.22 -3.89
N THR A 9 9.60 17.05 -3.06
CA THR A 9 10.83 16.72 -2.34
C THR A 9 10.68 16.86 -0.82
N ILE A 10 11.56 16.17 -0.07
CA ILE A 10 11.58 16.28 1.40
C ILE A 10 11.84 17.72 1.85
N ALA A 11 12.68 18.46 1.12
CA ALA A 11 12.99 19.85 1.43
C ALA A 11 11.74 20.74 1.29
N GLU A 12 11.00 20.59 0.19
CA GLU A 12 9.74 21.31 -0.02
C GLU A 12 8.70 20.95 1.06
N ALA A 13 8.57 19.66 1.40
CA ALA A 13 7.62 19.23 2.43
C ALA A 13 7.94 19.86 3.78
N LYS A 14 9.22 19.93 4.15
CA LYS A 14 9.66 20.60 5.38
C LYS A 14 9.45 22.11 5.34
N ALA A 15 9.58 22.73 4.17
CA ALA A 15 9.41 24.18 4.02
C ALA A 15 7.94 24.62 3.99
N THR A 16 7.03 23.73 3.56
CA THR A 16 5.63 24.09 3.27
C THR A 16 4.61 23.47 4.24
N LEU A 17 4.94 22.36 4.91
CA LEU A 17 4.04 21.74 5.89
C LEU A 17 4.46 22.07 7.31
N SER A 18 3.48 22.51 8.10
CA SER A 18 3.62 22.61 9.55
C SER A 18 3.59 21.22 10.20
N TYR A 19 4.14 21.14 11.41
CA TYR A 19 4.11 19.91 12.21
C TYR A 19 2.67 19.43 12.49
N VAL A 20 1.75 20.35 12.77
CA VAL A 20 0.35 20.02 13.06
C VAL A 20 -0.34 19.41 11.84
N GLU A 21 -0.09 19.94 10.64
CA GLU A 21 -0.63 19.37 9.40
C GLU A 21 -0.08 17.96 9.14
N VAL A 22 1.21 17.73 9.41
CA VAL A 22 1.79 16.39 9.29
C VAL A 22 1.07 15.41 10.24
N LEU A 23 0.83 15.80 11.49
CA LEU A 23 0.08 14.96 12.43
C LEU A 23 -1.35 14.68 11.97
N ALA A 24 -2.03 15.67 11.39
CA ALA A 24 -3.36 15.47 10.82
C ALA A 24 -3.35 14.46 9.66
N TRP A 25 -2.34 14.53 8.78
CA TRP A 25 -2.18 13.56 7.69
C TRP A 25 -1.81 12.16 8.18
N VAL A 26 -1.04 12.05 9.27
CA VAL A 26 -0.77 10.76 9.92
C VAL A 26 -2.07 10.16 10.44
N ALA A 27 -2.86 10.92 11.21
CA ALA A 27 -4.16 10.46 11.72
C ALA A 27 -5.12 10.05 10.59
N TYR A 28 -5.14 10.82 9.49
CA TYR A 28 -5.92 10.47 8.30
C TYR A 28 -5.47 9.14 7.71
N ARG A 29 -4.15 8.94 7.54
CA ARG A 29 -3.59 7.71 6.97
C ARG A 29 -3.87 6.50 7.87
N ASP A 30 -3.81 6.66 9.18
CA ASP A 30 -4.06 5.55 10.11
C ASP A 30 -5.54 5.14 10.09
N LYS A 31 -6.45 6.11 9.88
CA LYS A 31 -7.89 5.85 9.76
C LYS A 31 -8.31 5.30 8.39
N HIS A 32 -7.71 5.77 7.31
CA HIS A 32 -8.18 5.51 5.94
C HIS A 32 -7.21 4.70 5.07
N GLY A 33 -6.03 4.39 5.59
CA GLY A 33 -4.97 3.69 4.88
C GLY A 33 -4.06 4.63 4.06
N SER A 34 -3.26 4.02 3.19
CA SER A 34 -2.23 4.68 2.40
C SER A 34 -2.77 5.84 1.55
N LEU A 35 -2.03 6.96 1.51
CA LEU A 35 -2.29 8.10 0.62
C LEU A 35 -2.03 7.79 -0.86
N ASN A 36 -1.34 6.69 -1.16
CA ASN A 36 -1.12 6.22 -2.53
C ASN A 36 -2.42 5.62 -3.10
N LEU A 37 -3.06 6.35 -4.02
CA LEU A 37 -4.30 5.93 -4.69
C LEU A 37 -4.12 4.69 -5.57
N ALA A 38 -2.96 4.53 -6.23
CA ALA A 38 -2.69 3.36 -7.06
C ALA A 38 -2.76 2.07 -6.24
N ARG A 39 -2.23 2.09 -5.01
CA ARG A 39 -2.34 0.96 -4.08
C ARG A 39 -3.80 0.61 -3.73
N ARG A 40 -4.67 1.61 -3.56
CA ARG A 40 -6.11 1.37 -3.32
C ARG A 40 -6.80 0.79 -4.55
N ASN A 41 -6.46 1.26 -5.74
CA ASN A 41 -6.99 0.73 -7.00
C ASN A 41 -6.54 -0.71 -7.26
N GLU A 42 -5.27 -1.02 -6.98
CA GLU A 42 -4.75 -2.38 -7.09
C GLU A 42 -5.51 -3.35 -6.17
N LEU A 43 -5.75 -2.97 -4.91
CA LEU A 43 -6.56 -3.77 -3.99
C LEU A 43 -8.00 -3.96 -4.51
N ALA A 44 -8.63 -2.90 -5.01
CA ALA A 44 -10.00 -2.98 -5.55
C ALA A 44 -10.08 -3.93 -6.76
N ALA A 45 -9.12 -3.82 -7.69
CA ALA A 45 -9.03 -4.69 -8.86
C ALA A 45 -8.75 -6.15 -8.45
N ALA A 46 -7.85 -6.37 -7.50
CA ALA A 46 -7.53 -7.70 -6.97
C ALA A 46 -8.74 -8.36 -6.30
N LEU A 47 -9.54 -7.61 -5.53
CA LEU A 47 -10.79 -8.11 -4.96
C LEU A 47 -11.76 -8.57 -6.05
N ILE A 48 -11.94 -7.77 -7.12
CA ILE A 48 -12.81 -8.14 -8.25
C ILE A 48 -12.28 -9.42 -8.94
N ALA A 49 -10.98 -9.46 -9.24
CA ALA A 49 -10.35 -10.62 -9.86
C ALA A 49 -10.48 -11.89 -9.02
N LEU A 50 -10.31 -11.78 -7.69
CA LEU A 50 -10.50 -12.89 -6.76
C LEU A 50 -11.94 -13.41 -6.75
N GLN A 51 -12.93 -12.53 -6.79
CA GLN A 51 -14.33 -12.96 -6.84
C GLN A 51 -14.69 -13.65 -8.15
N ILE A 52 -14.15 -13.19 -9.28
CA ILE A 52 -14.27 -13.89 -10.57
C ILE A 52 -13.55 -15.24 -10.52
N ASN A 53 -12.33 -15.31 -9.96
CA ASN A 53 -11.60 -16.56 -9.81
C ASN A 53 -12.40 -17.59 -9.00
N ARG A 54 -12.98 -17.15 -7.88
CA ARG A 54 -13.82 -18.00 -7.02
C ARG A 54 -15.11 -18.45 -7.70
N SER A 55 -15.74 -17.59 -8.50
CA SER A 55 -17.00 -17.95 -9.16
C SER A 55 -16.85 -19.07 -10.19
N VAL A 56 -15.65 -19.26 -10.73
CA VAL A 56 -15.31 -20.36 -11.66
C VAL A 56 -14.59 -21.53 -10.98
N GLY A 57 -14.61 -21.61 -9.65
CA GLY A 57 -13.99 -22.69 -8.88
C GLY A 57 -12.48 -22.59 -8.68
N GLY A 58 -11.90 -21.43 -8.97
CA GLY A 58 -10.49 -21.14 -8.73
C GLY A 58 -10.14 -21.10 -7.24
N LYS A 59 -8.85 -21.33 -6.96
CA LYS A 59 -8.28 -21.44 -5.60
C LYS A 59 -7.18 -20.41 -5.33
N ALA A 60 -7.11 -19.37 -6.17
CA ALA A 60 -6.11 -18.31 -5.98
C ALA A 60 -6.38 -17.55 -4.68
N ASP A 61 -5.31 -17.03 -4.09
CA ASP A 61 -5.36 -16.13 -2.95
C ASP A 61 -5.38 -14.67 -3.42
N LEU A 62 -5.81 -13.74 -2.54
CA LEU A 62 -5.86 -12.32 -2.86
C LEU A 62 -4.50 -11.77 -3.32
N TYR A 63 -3.42 -12.18 -2.66
CA TYR A 63 -2.07 -11.67 -2.95
C TYR A 63 -1.54 -12.14 -4.31
N ASP A 64 -2.14 -13.17 -4.92
CA ASP A 64 -1.77 -13.60 -6.28
C ASP A 64 -2.18 -12.57 -7.34
N PHE A 65 -3.11 -11.65 -7.00
CA PHE A 65 -3.56 -10.55 -7.84
C PHE A 65 -3.01 -9.18 -7.41
N MET A 66 -2.08 -9.15 -6.45
CA MET A 66 -1.50 -7.92 -5.89
C MET A 66 0.03 -7.96 -5.97
N PRO A 67 0.63 -7.89 -7.17
CA PRO A 67 2.06 -8.13 -7.38
C PRO A 67 2.98 -7.17 -6.62
N HIS A 68 2.49 -5.99 -6.21
CA HIS A 68 3.27 -5.01 -5.46
C HIS A 68 3.08 -5.09 -3.94
N TYR A 69 2.31 -6.06 -3.46
CA TYR A 69 2.08 -6.28 -2.04
C TYR A 69 2.88 -7.47 -1.53
N ILE A 70 3.53 -7.28 -0.38
CA ILE A 70 4.20 -8.36 0.33
C ILE A 70 3.14 -9.22 0.99
N ARG A 71 3.20 -10.54 0.75
CA ARG A 71 2.32 -11.49 1.42
C ARG A 71 2.60 -11.48 2.93
N PRO A 72 1.58 -11.27 3.78
CA PRO A 72 1.74 -11.32 5.22
C PRO A 72 2.23 -12.71 5.64
N GLY A 73 3.23 -12.74 6.51
CA GLY A 73 3.75 -14.00 7.05
C GLY A 73 4.82 -14.70 6.21
N THR A 74 5.30 -14.12 5.10
CA THR A 74 6.47 -14.63 4.36
C THR A 74 7.74 -13.82 4.60
N ALA A 75 7.68 -12.80 5.46
CA ALA A 75 8.74 -11.80 5.59
C ALA A 75 10.05 -12.37 6.16
N LEU A 76 9.98 -13.37 7.04
CA LEU A 76 11.17 -14.00 7.63
C LEU A 76 11.80 -14.99 6.64
N GLU A 77 10.98 -15.84 6.03
CA GLU A 77 11.40 -16.86 5.08
C GLU A 77 12.02 -16.23 3.83
N GLN A 78 11.43 -15.14 3.34
CA GLN A 78 11.95 -14.39 2.20
C GLN A 78 13.26 -13.67 2.55
N ALA A 79 13.36 -13.04 3.73
CA ALA A 79 14.60 -12.41 4.19
C ALA A 79 15.73 -13.43 4.36
N MET A 80 15.44 -14.66 4.80
CA MET A 80 16.42 -15.73 4.90
C MET A 80 16.89 -16.22 3.53
N ALA A 81 15.99 -16.32 2.55
CA ALA A 81 16.31 -16.76 1.19
C ALA A 81 17.12 -15.73 0.38
N GLU A 82 16.90 -14.43 0.61
CA GLU A 82 17.66 -13.34 -0.03
C GLU A 82 19.08 -13.18 0.54
N TRP A 83 19.37 -13.78 1.69
CA TRP A 83 20.65 -13.65 2.39
C TRP A 83 21.70 -14.70 2.03
N SER A 84 21.29 -15.80 1.37
CA SER A 84 22.16 -16.88 0.89
C SER A 84 22.74 -16.57 -0.49
#